data_AF-A0A968CQI7-F1
#
_entry.id   AF-A0A968CQI7-F1
#
_cell.length_a   1.000
_cell.length_b   1.000
_cell.length_c   1.000
_cell.angle_alpha   90.00
_cell.angle_beta   90.00
_cell.angle_gamma   90.00
#
_symmetry.space_group_name_H-M   'P 1'
#
loop_
_entity.id
_entity.type
_entity.pdbx_description
1 polymer ?
#
loop_
_entity_poly.entity_id
_entity_poly.type
_entity_poly.pdbx_seq_one_letter_code
_entity_poly.pdbx_strand_id
1 'polypeptide(L)' 'MGAAAPAFDLPATDGANYTLGAVLADGPALLYFSMGPGCDGCFAQIPEIQDTLAEEGITLVSVMVDPAP' A
#
# COMPACT_ATOMS: atom_id res chain seq x y z
N MET A 1 -19.96 0.31 1.46
CA MET A 1 -18.99 1.32 0.97
C MET A 1 -19.39 2.67 1.53
N GLY A 2 -18.43 3.51 1.94
CA GLY A 2 -18.69 4.83 2.53
C GLY A 2 -18.39 4.99 4.03
N ALA A 3 -17.82 3.96 4.67
CA ALA A 3 -17.23 4.13 6.00
C ALA A 3 -15.80 4.67 5.86
N ALA A 4 -15.36 5.50 6.80
CA ALA A 4 -13.99 5.98 6.85
C ALA A 4 -13.03 4.78 7.05
N ALA A 5 -11.90 4.80 6.32
CA ALA A 5 -10.85 3.82 6.55
C ALA A 5 -10.32 3.96 7.99
N PRO A 6 -10.08 2.84 8.69
CA PRO A 6 -9.53 2.89 10.04
C PRO A 6 -8.12 3.48 10.02
N ALA A 7 -7.81 4.30 11.03
CA ALA A 7 -6.45 4.80 11.21
C ALA A 7 -5.49 3.64 11.43
N PHE A 8 -4.29 3.76 10.86
CA PHE A 8 -3.18 2.85 11.10
C PHE A 8 -1.90 3.64 11.35
N ASP A 9 -0.97 2.99 12.03
CA ASP A 9 0.43 3.36 12.16
C ASP A 9 1.21 2.05 11.96
N LEU A 10 1.93 1.95 10.85
CA LEU A 10 2.60 0.71 10.43
C LEU A 10 4.07 0.99 10.15
N PRO A 11 4.98 0.11 10.61
CA PRO A 11 6.38 0.16 10.22
C PRO A 11 6.52 -0.20 8.74
N ALA A 12 7.43 0.49 8.05
CA ALA A 12 7.83 0.18 6.69
C ALA A 12 9.22 -0.47 6.67
N THR A 13 9.55 -1.09 5.53
CA THR A 13 10.82 -1.80 5.31
C THR A 13 12.05 -0.88 5.30
N ASP A 14 11.84 0.42 5.12
CA ASP A 14 12.89 1.45 5.20
C ASP A 14 13.13 1.94 6.64
N GLY A 15 12.43 1.39 7.63
CA GLY A 15 12.51 1.76 9.04
C GLY A 15 11.69 3.00 9.42
N ALA A 16 10.93 3.57 8.47
CA ALA A 16 9.97 4.63 8.76
C ALA A 16 8.65 4.06 9.29
N ASN A 17 7.81 4.94 9.85
CA ASN A 17 6.41 4.64 10.17
C ASN A 17 5.50 5.41 9.21
N TYR A 18 4.52 4.72 8.65
CA TYR A 18 3.49 5.29 7.80
C TYR A 18 2.15 5.30 8.51
N THR A 19 1.45 6.44 8.41
CA THR A 19 0.08 6.60 8.92
C THR A 19 -0.90 6.81 7.78
N LEU A 20 -2.18 6.47 7.99
CA LEU A 20 -3.23 6.76 7.01
C LEU A 20 -3.28 8.26 6.66
N GLY A 21 -3.10 9.14 7.65
CA GLY A 21 -3.10 10.58 7.44
C GLY A 21 -1.96 11.07 6.55
N ALA A 22 -0.75 10.51 6.74
CA ALA A 22 0.40 10.84 5.90
C ALA A 22 0.20 10.36 4.46
N VAL A 23 -0.35 9.16 4.26
CA VAL A 23 -0.65 8.62 2.92
C VAL A 23 -1.67 9.49 2.19
N LEU A 24 -2.74 9.92 2.88
CA LEU A 24 -3.79 10.73 2.27
C LEU A 24 -3.39 12.20 2.06
N ALA A 25 -2.34 12.68 2.72
CA ALA A 25 -1.83 14.03 2.52
C ALA A 25 -1.27 14.24 1.10
N ASP A 26 -0.78 13.17 0.47
CA ASP A 26 -0.27 13.18 -0.90
C ASP A 26 -1.36 13.03 -1.97
N GLY A 27 -2.57 12.61 -1.58
CA GLY A 27 -3.71 12.46 -2.48
C GLY A 27 -4.52 11.18 -2.28
N PRO A 28 -5.36 10.80 -3.26
CA PRO A 28 -6.08 9.54 -3.21
C PRO A 28 -5.09 8.36 -3.18
N ALA A 29 -5.42 7.33 -2.42
CA ALA A 29 -4.56 6.17 -2.26
C ALA A 29 -5.33 4.86 -2.33
N LEU A 30 -4.67 3.83 -2.84
CA LEU A 30 -5.13 2.45 -2.85
C LEU A 30 -4.26 1.63 -1.90
N LEU A 31 -4.86 1.13 -0.82
CA LEU A 31 -4.20 0.21 0.11
C LEU A 31 -4.37 -1.22 -0.40
N TYR A 32 -3.27 -1.89 -0.71
CA TYR A 32 -3.25 -3.28 -1.16
C TYR A 32 -2.63 -4.17 -0.07
N PHE A 33 -3.44 -5.05 0.52
CA PHE A 33 -3.01 -5.95 1.58
C PHE A 33 -2.67 -7.33 0.99
N SER A 34 -1.43 -7.79 1.19
CA SER A 34 -0.98 -9.12 0.74
C SER A 34 -0.44 -9.97 1.90
N MET A 35 -0.52 -11.29 1.75
CA MET A 35 -0.13 -12.25 2.81
C MET A 35 1.39 -12.44 2.96
N GLY A 36 2.21 -11.72 2.17
CA GLY A 36 3.67 -11.80 2.24
C GLY A 36 4.34 -12.19 0.91
N PRO A 37 5.70 -12.26 0.88
CA PRO A 37 6.47 -12.71 -0.27
C PRO A 37 6.14 -14.19 -0.57
N GLY A 38 5.62 -14.46 -1.77
CA GLY A 38 5.12 -15.79 -2.14
C GLY A 38 4.15 -15.78 -3.34
N CYS A 39 3.61 -14.62 -3.71
CA CYS A 39 2.96 -14.41 -5.00
C CYS A 39 3.90 -13.65 -5.97
N ASP A 40 5.00 -14.27 -6.40
CA ASP A 40 5.97 -13.65 -7.31
C ASP A 40 5.33 -13.07 -8.57
N GLY A 41 4.27 -13.72 -9.09
CA GLY A 41 3.48 -13.23 -10.21
C GLY A 41 2.71 -11.95 -9.91
N CYS A 42 2.19 -11.79 -8.68
CA CYS A 42 1.53 -10.56 -8.25
C CYS A 42 2.54 -9.40 -8.16
N PHE A 43 3.74 -9.66 -7.65
CA PHE A 43 4.77 -8.63 -7.47
C PHE A 43 5.36 -8.12 -8.79
N ALA A 44 5.42 -8.95 -9.83
CA ALA A 44 5.86 -8.51 -11.15
C ALA A 44 4.90 -7.49 -11.80
N GLN A 45 3.60 -7.57 -11.50
CA GLN A 45 2.57 -6.69 -12.06
C GLN A 45 2.31 -5.43 -11.23
N ILE A 46 2.73 -5.41 -9.95
CA ILE A 46 2.63 -4.24 -9.09
C ILE A 46 3.25 -2.98 -9.70
N PRO A 47 4.47 -2.99 -10.28
CA PRO A 47 5.03 -1.78 -10.88
C PRO A 47 4.18 -1.24 -12.04
N GLU A 48 3.65 -2.09 -12.91
CA GLU A 48 2.77 -1.65 -14.02
C GLU A 48 1.47 -1.00 -13.50
N ILE A 49 0.92 -1.56 -12.41
CA ILE A 49 -0.26 -1.00 -11.74
C ILE A 49 0.09 0.30 -11.02
N GLN A 50 1.27 0.39 -10.42
CA GLN A 50 1.77 1.61 -9.76
C GLN A 50 1.91 2.76 -10.74
N ASP A 51 2.54 2.54 -11.91
CA ASP A 51 2.67 3.55 -12.94
C ASP A 51 1.30 4.03 -13.42
N THR A 52 0.39 3.11 -13.73
CA THR A 52 -0.97 3.46 -14.20
C THR A 52 -1.74 4.28 -13.15
N LEU A 53 -1.67 3.89 -11.87
CA LEU A 53 -2.31 4.62 -10.78
C LEU A 53 -1.68 6.00 -10.57
N ALA A 54 -0.35 6.10 -10.70
CA ALA A 54 0.37 7.36 -10.57
C ALA A 54 0.01 8.34 -11.70
N GLU A 55 -0.23 7.85 -12.92
CA GLU A 55 -0.78 8.66 -14.03
C GLU A 55 -2.16 9.24 -13.71
N GLU A 56 -2.95 8.55 -12.88
CA GLU A 56 -4.24 9.03 -12.36
C GLU A 56 -4.12 9.82 -11.05
N GLY A 57 -2.90 10.03 -10.54
CA GLY A 57 -2.64 10.73 -9.27
C GLY A 57 -3.01 9.92 -8.02
N ILE A 58 -3.07 8.59 -8.13
CA ILE A 58 -3.38 7.66 -7.04
C ILE A 58 -2.11 6.96 -6.56
N THR A 59 -1.87 7.00 -5.25
CA THR A 59 -0.73 6.31 -4.64
C THR A 59 -1.11 4.87 -4.27
N LEU A 60 -0.39 3.88 -4.79
CA LEU A 60 -0.51 2.49 -4.33
C LEU A 60 0.37 2.25 -3.10
N VAL A 61 -0.24 1.86 -1.98
CA VAL A 61 0.45 1.50 -0.74
C VAL A 61 0.27 0.00 -0.49
N SER A 62 1.37 -0.76 -0.62
CA SER A 62 1.38 -2.20 -0.34
C SER A 62 1.64 -2.45 1.13
N VAL A 63 0.73 -3.20 1.78
CA VAL A 63 0.83 -3.61 3.18
C VAL A 63 0.96 -5.12 3.24
N MET A 64 1.99 -5.62 3.91
CA MET A 64 2.27 -7.05 4.03
C MET A 64 2.18 -7.51 5.49
N VAL A 65 1.86 -8.78 5.69
CA VAL A 65 1.95 -9.43 7.01
C VAL A 65 3.43 -9.65 7.36
N ASP A 66 3.81 -9.26 8.58
CA ASP A 66 5.14 -9.49 9.15
C ASP A 66 5.02 -10.08 10.58
N PRO A 67 5.70 -11.20 10.90
CA PRO A 67 6.43 -12.06 9.96
C PRO A 67 5.46 -12.77 9.01
N ALA A 68 5.90 -13.00 7.77
CA ALA A 68 5.14 -13.82 6.84
C ALA A 68 5.01 -15.27 7.39
N PRO A 69 3.85 -15.92 7.24
CA PRO A 69 3.58 -17.26 7.77
C PRO A 69 4.43 -18.37 7.13
#